data_AF-A0A5B7AT25-F1
#
_entry.id   AF-A0A5B7AT25-F1
#
_cell.length_a   1.000
_cell.length_b   1.000
_cell.length_c   1.000
_cell.angle_alpha   90.00
_cell.angle_beta   90.00
_cell.angle_gamma   90.00
#
_symmetry.space_group_name_H-M   'P 1'
#
loop_
_entity.id
_entity.type
_entity.pdbx_description
1 polymer ?
#
loop_
_entity_poly.entity_id
_entity_poly.type
_entity_poly.pdbx_seq_one_letter_code
_entity_poly.pdbx_strand_id
1 'polypeptide(L)'
;SLLLTVCPKIEFLALVNLDIAMSDSQTTMELSSSSLKNIYAEAISLDKFMLEADSLETLHLKDCTFEVFELVGKGTLRLLKIDDVSVIHLDIGESTENLEVVDVSNFTIMWAKFHHMISRSSKLRRLRLWGVVFDDEDEVVDLETISVCFPLLSHLSLCYDLRDGALQYGLQGLFQLENVVVLELGWTVISDLFSQWVAGLLQRCPNLRKLVIYGVVSEAKTHEECQLLANFTSSVVRLMRKYMHVEVQFEYE
;
A
#
# COMPACT_ATOMS: atom_id res chain seq x y z
N SER A 1 -5.75 -5.18 -28.11
CA SER A 1 -4.52 -5.88 -28.57
C SER A 1 -3.85 -5.30 -29.83
N LEU A 2 -4.56 -4.88 -30.90
CA LEU A 2 -3.95 -4.57 -32.21
C LEU A 2 -2.84 -3.49 -32.18
N LEU A 3 -2.93 -2.50 -31.30
CA LEU A 3 -1.91 -1.45 -31.20
C LEU A 3 -0.56 -1.99 -30.73
N LEU A 4 -0.56 -2.91 -29.77
CA LEU A 4 0.66 -3.51 -29.22
C LEU A 4 1.29 -4.52 -30.18
N THR A 5 0.48 -5.19 -31.00
CA THR A 5 1.00 -6.09 -32.05
C THR A 5 1.65 -5.32 -33.20
N VAL A 6 1.13 -4.13 -33.54
CA VAL A 6 1.70 -3.26 -34.59
C VAL A 6 2.96 -2.52 -34.10
N CYS A 7 3.08 -2.31 -32.79
CA CYS A 7 4.19 -1.59 -32.19
C CYS A 7 5.00 -2.48 -31.21
N PRO A 8 5.73 -3.49 -31.69
CA PRO A 8 6.35 -4.53 -30.87
C PRO A 8 7.53 -4.06 -30.01
N LYS A 9 7.91 -2.77 -30.10
CA LYS A 9 9.00 -2.17 -29.31
C LYS A 9 8.51 -1.21 -28.23
N ILE A 10 7.19 -1.15 -27.98
CA ILE A 10 6.64 -0.30 -26.92
C ILE A 10 7.07 -0.86 -25.57
N GLU A 11 7.86 -0.07 -24.83
CA GLU A 11 8.26 -0.40 -23.46
C GLU A 11 7.41 0.32 -22.40
N PHE A 12 6.71 1.39 -22.78
CA PHE A 12 5.87 2.19 -21.89
C PHE A 12 4.51 2.45 -22.53
N LEU A 13 3.44 2.14 -21.79
CA LEU A 13 2.06 2.40 -22.21
C LEU A 13 1.32 3.13 -21.09
N ALA A 14 0.77 4.30 -21.42
CA ALA A 14 -0.15 5.02 -20.55
C ALA A 14 -1.55 5.00 -21.16
N LEU A 15 -2.52 4.58 -20.35
CA LEU A 15 -3.94 4.52 -20.68
C LEU A 15 -4.64 5.49 -19.73
N VAL A 16 -5.06 6.65 -20.22
CA VAL A 16 -5.58 7.73 -19.37
C VAL A 16 -6.92 8.17 -19.91
N ASN A 17 -7.95 8.14 -19.04
CA ASN A 17 -9.29 8.64 -19.32
C ASN A 17 -9.84 8.12 -20.66
N LEU A 18 -9.78 6.79 -20.83
CA LEU A 18 -10.25 6.15 -22.04
C LEU A 18 -11.78 6.04 -21.99
N ASP A 19 -12.45 6.76 -22.88
CA ASP A 19 -13.87 6.58 -23.12
C ASP A 19 -14.08 5.37 -24.04
N ILE A 20 -14.22 4.20 -23.43
CA ILE A 20 -14.33 2.93 -24.14
C ILE A 20 -15.82 2.62 -24.33
N ALA A 21 -16.39 3.17 -25.39
CA ALA A 21 -17.72 2.79 -25.84
C ALA A 21 -17.68 1.40 -26.50
N MET A 22 -18.02 0.35 -25.74
CA MET A 22 -18.17 -1.00 -26.28
C MET A 22 -19.61 -1.23 -26.75
N SER A 23 -19.78 -1.93 -27.86
CA SER A 23 -21.09 -2.39 -28.36
C SER A 23 -21.70 -3.51 -27.53
N ASP A 24 -20.88 -4.14 -26.70
CA ASP A 24 -21.15 -5.40 -26.04
C ASP A 24 -21.61 -5.11 -24.61
N SER A 25 -22.42 -5.98 -24.02
CA SER A 25 -22.95 -5.78 -22.66
C SER A 25 -21.88 -5.89 -21.56
N GLN A 26 -20.66 -6.30 -21.89
CA GLN A 26 -19.51 -6.35 -20.99
C GLN A 26 -18.35 -5.53 -21.55
N THR A 27 -17.79 -4.66 -20.71
CA THR A 27 -16.66 -3.79 -21.06
C THR A 27 -15.34 -4.49 -20.72
N THR A 28 -14.77 -5.21 -21.68
CA THR A 28 -13.51 -5.96 -21.48
C THR A 28 -12.36 -5.36 -22.28
N MET A 29 -11.16 -5.35 -21.68
CA MET A 29 -9.91 -4.96 -22.34
C MET A 29 -8.87 -6.06 -22.21
N GLU A 30 -8.30 -6.45 -23.35
CA GLU A 30 -7.19 -7.41 -23.43
C GLU A 30 -5.97 -6.80 -24.13
N LEU A 31 -4.86 -6.78 -23.40
CA LEU A 31 -3.57 -6.30 -23.86
C LEU A 31 -2.53 -7.41 -23.73
N SER A 32 -1.76 -7.62 -24.79
CA SER A 32 -0.65 -8.58 -24.80
C SER A 32 0.57 -7.91 -25.43
N SER A 33 1.71 -7.94 -24.74
CA SER A 33 2.98 -7.40 -25.23
C SER A 33 4.17 -8.08 -24.58
N SER A 34 5.15 -8.49 -25.38
CA SER A 34 6.40 -9.08 -24.89
C SER A 34 7.47 -8.05 -24.52
N SER A 35 7.35 -6.80 -24.98
CA SER A 35 8.34 -5.73 -24.76
C SER A 35 7.91 -4.69 -23.73
N LEU A 36 6.64 -4.72 -23.30
CA LEU A 36 6.11 -3.74 -22.36
C LEU A 36 6.75 -3.91 -20.98
N LYS A 37 7.39 -2.85 -20.49
CA LYS A 37 8.03 -2.80 -19.18
C LYS A 37 7.24 -1.99 -18.17
N ASN A 38 6.48 -0.99 -18.63
CA ASN A 38 5.76 -0.08 -17.76
C ASN A 38 4.34 0.11 -18.29
N ILE A 39 3.37 -0.08 -17.41
CA ILE A 39 1.99 0.28 -17.68
C ILE A 39 1.48 1.25 -16.62
N TYR A 40 0.83 2.31 -17.09
CA TYR A 40 0.08 3.24 -16.28
C TYR A 40 -1.36 3.26 -16.77
N ALA A 41 -2.31 3.02 -15.88
CA ALA A 41 -3.74 3.12 -16.15
C ALA A 41 -4.34 4.15 -15.19
N GLU A 42 -5.07 5.13 -15.73
CA GLU A 42 -5.73 6.19 -14.95
C GLU A 42 -7.14 6.45 -15.46
N ALA A 43 -8.09 6.60 -14.53
CA ALA A 43 -9.48 6.94 -14.85
C ALA A 43 -10.09 5.95 -15.87
N ILE A 44 -9.94 4.66 -15.59
CA ILE A 44 -10.48 3.56 -16.42
C ILE A 44 -11.52 2.80 -15.62
N SER A 45 -12.70 2.62 -16.22
CA SER A 45 -13.77 1.77 -15.68
C SER A 45 -14.08 0.66 -16.67
N LEU A 46 -13.86 -0.59 -16.27
CA LEU A 46 -14.08 -1.77 -17.10
C LEU A 46 -14.60 -2.93 -16.24
N ASP A 47 -15.36 -3.85 -16.82
CA ASP A 47 -15.71 -5.08 -16.11
C ASP A 47 -14.48 -5.98 -15.96
N LYS A 48 -13.69 -6.14 -17.05
CA LYS A 48 -12.49 -6.98 -17.04
C LYS A 48 -11.30 -6.32 -17.73
N PHE A 49 -10.16 -6.31 -17.07
CA PHE A 49 -8.86 -5.97 -17.65
C PHE A 49 -7.93 -7.19 -17.59
N MET A 50 -7.49 -7.70 -18.73
CA MET A 50 -6.42 -8.71 -18.83
C MET A 50 -5.15 -8.12 -19.45
N LEU A 51 -4.04 -8.26 -18.76
CA LEU A 51 -2.71 -7.84 -19.20
C LEU A 51 -1.77 -9.05 -19.27
N GLU A 52 -1.34 -9.40 -20.48
CA GLU A 52 -0.27 -10.37 -20.70
C GLU A 52 1.04 -9.63 -21.03
N ALA A 53 1.98 -9.60 -20.09
CA ALA A 53 3.23 -8.86 -20.23
C ALA A 53 4.41 -9.52 -19.51
N ASP A 54 5.22 -10.26 -20.27
CA ASP A 54 6.37 -11.02 -19.76
C ASP A 54 7.50 -10.14 -19.19
N SER A 55 7.66 -8.93 -19.72
CA SER A 55 8.75 -8.01 -19.38
C SER A 55 8.32 -6.88 -18.44
N LEU A 56 7.12 -6.97 -17.84
CA LEU A 56 6.54 -5.89 -17.05
C LEU A 56 7.30 -5.69 -15.74
N GLU A 57 7.93 -4.52 -15.58
CA GLU A 57 8.65 -4.11 -14.37
C GLU A 57 7.79 -3.22 -13.47
N THR A 58 6.89 -2.42 -14.05
CA THR A 58 6.06 -1.43 -13.33
C THR A 58 4.59 -1.55 -13.72
N LEU A 59 3.73 -1.74 -12.72
CA LEU A 59 2.27 -1.68 -12.83
C LEU A 59 1.78 -0.55 -11.93
N HIS A 60 1.15 0.46 -12.53
CA HIS A 60 0.53 1.55 -11.80
C HIS A 60 -0.94 1.72 -12.25
N LEU A 61 -1.85 1.52 -11.30
CA LEU A 61 -3.28 1.70 -11.47
C LEU A 61 -3.72 2.88 -10.59
N LYS A 62 -4.44 3.83 -11.17
CA LYS A 62 -4.90 5.04 -10.47
C LYS A 62 -6.34 5.38 -10.84
N ASP A 63 -7.18 5.72 -9.86
CA ASP A 63 -8.56 6.17 -10.11
C ASP A 63 -9.32 5.17 -11.03
N CYS A 64 -9.14 3.86 -10.81
CA CYS A 64 -9.66 2.80 -11.69
C CYS A 64 -10.76 1.98 -11.01
N THR A 65 -11.72 1.50 -11.81
CA THR A 65 -12.78 0.59 -11.36
C THR A 65 -12.79 -0.66 -12.22
N PHE A 66 -12.61 -1.83 -11.59
CA PHE A 66 -12.60 -3.13 -12.25
C PHE A 66 -13.49 -4.14 -11.51
N GLU A 67 -14.25 -4.99 -12.21
CA GLU A 67 -14.73 -6.22 -11.54
C GLU A 67 -13.55 -7.21 -11.42
N VAL A 68 -12.79 -7.38 -12.51
CA VAL A 68 -11.67 -8.31 -12.60
C VAL A 68 -10.44 -7.65 -13.23
N PHE A 69 -9.30 -7.73 -12.55
CA PHE A 69 -7.98 -7.41 -13.10
C PHE A 69 -7.09 -8.65 -13.03
N GLU A 70 -6.48 -9.02 -14.15
CA GLU A 70 -5.58 -10.17 -14.27
C GLU A 70 -4.28 -9.77 -14.97
N LEU A 71 -3.14 -9.98 -14.30
CA LEU A 71 -1.80 -9.88 -14.88
C LEU A 71 -1.20 -11.27 -15.07
N VAL A 72 -0.93 -11.60 -16.33
CA VAL A 72 -0.17 -12.79 -16.74
C VAL A 72 1.23 -12.34 -17.15
N GLY A 73 2.23 -12.70 -16.36
CA GLY A 73 3.63 -12.33 -16.61
C GLY A 73 4.62 -13.37 -16.08
N LYS A 74 5.91 -13.17 -16.38
CA LYS A 74 7.00 -14.10 -16.03
C LYS A 74 7.79 -13.68 -14.79
N GLY A 75 7.13 -13.07 -13.81
CA GLY A 75 7.81 -12.73 -12.55
C GLY A 75 8.64 -11.45 -12.59
N THR A 76 8.58 -10.61 -13.62
CA THR A 76 9.49 -9.46 -13.77
C THR A 76 9.07 -8.20 -13.02
N LEU A 77 7.88 -8.20 -12.40
CA LEU A 77 7.31 -7.03 -11.74
C LEU A 77 8.14 -6.63 -10.50
N ARG A 78 8.57 -5.37 -10.48
CA ARG A 78 9.38 -4.77 -9.41
C ARG A 78 8.62 -3.71 -8.63
N LEU A 79 7.70 -3.00 -9.28
CA LEU A 79 6.90 -1.94 -8.69
C LEU A 79 5.42 -2.19 -8.96
N LEU A 80 4.66 -2.36 -7.87
CA LEU A 80 3.20 -2.35 -7.87
C LEU A 80 2.72 -1.08 -7.17
N LYS A 81 1.99 -0.23 -7.90
CA LYS A 81 1.34 0.95 -7.34
C LYS A 81 -0.17 0.92 -7.65
N ILE A 82 -0.97 1.09 -6.61
CA ILE A 82 -2.43 1.12 -6.66
C ILE A 82 -2.88 2.34 -5.88
N ASP A 83 -3.63 3.24 -6.51
CA ASP A 83 -4.07 4.48 -5.90
C ASP A 83 -5.53 4.75 -6.24
N ASP A 84 -6.43 4.74 -5.25
CA ASP A 84 -7.88 4.93 -5.44
C ASP A 84 -8.46 3.97 -6.49
N VAL A 85 -8.25 2.68 -6.28
CA VAL A 85 -8.73 1.62 -7.18
C VAL A 85 -9.82 0.80 -6.49
N SER A 86 -10.93 0.58 -7.18
CA SER A 86 -11.94 -0.38 -6.75
C SER A 86 -11.83 -1.64 -7.61
N VAL A 87 -11.51 -2.78 -6.99
CA VAL A 87 -11.44 -4.06 -7.70
C VAL A 87 -11.98 -5.21 -6.87
N ILE A 88 -12.88 -6.02 -7.44
CA ILE A 88 -13.45 -7.18 -6.75
C ILE A 88 -12.47 -8.36 -6.78
N HIS A 89 -11.83 -8.59 -7.93
CA HIS A 89 -10.82 -9.63 -8.12
C HIS A 89 -9.53 -9.08 -8.72
N LEU A 90 -8.49 -8.99 -7.89
CA LEU A 90 -7.13 -8.64 -8.32
C LEU A 90 -6.27 -9.91 -8.32
N ASP A 91 -5.82 -10.33 -9.51
CA ASP A 91 -4.85 -11.40 -9.68
C ASP A 91 -3.62 -10.88 -10.43
N ILE A 92 -2.46 -11.02 -9.80
CA ILE A 92 -1.16 -10.72 -10.41
C ILE A 92 -0.25 -11.95 -10.52
N GLY A 93 -0.79 -13.14 -10.21
CA GLY A 93 -0.16 -14.44 -10.39
C GLY A 93 1.20 -14.58 -9.71
N GLU A 94 2.11 -15.30 -10.38
CA GLU A 94 3.51 -15.48 -9.95
C GLU A 94 4.38 -14.22 -10.22
N SER A 95 3.77 -13.10 -10.62
CA SER A 95 4.51 -11.88 -10.98
C SER A 95 5.17 -11.20 -9.78
N THR A 96 4.90 -11.64 -8.55
CA THR A 96 5.23 -10.88 -7.33
C THR A 96 6.58 -11.21 -6.71
N GLU A 97 7.26 -12.27 -7.13
CA GLU A 97 8.50 -12.73 -6.48
C GLU A 97 9.64 -11.69 -6.50
N ASN A 98 9.64 -10.80 -7.50
CA ASN A 98 10.67 -9.77 -7.69
C ASN A 98 10.23 -8.36 -7.24
N LEU A 99 9.09 -8.22 -6.56
CA LEU A 99 8.65 -6.93 -6.06
C LEU A 99 9.67 -6.31 -5.11
N GLU A 100 10.03 -5.06 -5.41
CA GLU A 100 10.90 -4.20 -4.60
C GLU A 100 10.09 -3.08 -3.92
N VAL A 101 8.99 -2.67 -4.55
CA VAL A 101 8.10 -1.61 -4.05
C VAL A 101 6.65 -2.04 -4.21
N VAL A 102 5.90 -1.95 -3.11
CA VAL A 102 4.44 -2.06 -3.09
C VAL A 102 3.92 -0.78 -2.44
N ASP A 103 3.10 -0.05 -3.19
CA ASP A 103 2.51 1.21 -2.79
C ASP A 103 1.00 1.18 -3.05
N VAL A 104 0.22 1.02 -1.99
CA VAL A 104 -1.23 0.93 -2.06
C VAL A 104 -1.86 2.05 -1.26
N SER A 105 -2.68 2.86 -1.93
CA SER A 105 -3.46 3.92 -1.33
C SER A 105 -4.94 3.86 -1.69
N ASN A 106 -5.81 4.24 -0.73
CA ASN A 106 -7.27 4.36 -0.90
C ASN A 106 -7.88 3.10 -1.54
N PHE A 107 -7.63 1.96 -0.93
CA PHE A 107 -7.93 0.65 -1.51
C PHE A 107 -8.69 -0.21 -0.52
N THR A 108 -9.73 -0.89 -1.00
CA THR A 108 -10.50 -1.86 -0.20
C THR A 108 -10.09 -3.27 -0.59
N ILE A 109 -9.60 -4.06 0.37
CA ILE A 109 -9.21 -5.46 0.12
C ILE A 109 -9.21 -6.29 1.40
N MET A 110 -9.51 -7.58 1.29
CA MET A 110 -9.20 -8.58 2.33
C MET A 110 -7.68 -8.69 2.56
N TRP A 111 -7.20 -8.41 3.77
CA TRP A 111 -5.80 -8.52 4.15
C TRP A 111 -5.23 -9.90 3.80
N ALA A 112 -5.95 -10.98 4.09
CA ALA A 112 -5.47 -12.34 3.83
C ALA A 112 -5.12 -12.56 2.34
N LYS A 113 -5.93 -12.01 1.42
CA LYS A 113 -5.68 -12.10 -0.03
C LYS A 113 -4.49 -11.24 -0.44
N PHE A 114 -4.47 -9.99 0.02
CA PHE A 114 -3.39 -9.06 -0.29
C PHE A 114 -2.04 -9.57 0.22
N HIS A 115 -2.00 -10.03 1.47
CA HIS A 115 -0.82 -10.64 2.07
C HIS A 115 -0.34 -11.85 1.25
N HIS A 116 -1.25 -12.78 0.90
CA HIS A 116 -0.89 -13.94 0.08
C HIS A 116 -0.20 -13.52 -1.23
N MET A 117 -0.76 -12.53 -1.91
CA MET A 117 -0.26 -11.98 -3.17
C MET A 117 1.19 -11.48 -3.05
N ILE A 118 1.53 -10.74 -1.99
CA ILE A 118 2.88 -10.17 -1.82
C ILE A 118 3.84 -11.04 -1.00
N SER A 119 3.36 -12.08 -0.30
CA SER A 119 4.14 -12.87 0.68
C SER A 119 5.45 -13.49 0.16
N ARG A 120 5.59 -13.69 -1.17
CA ARG A 120 6.79 -14.24 -1.82
C ARG A 120 7.85 -13.19 -2.17
N SER A 121 7.58 -11.91 -1.93
CA SER A 121 8.41 -10.77 -2.34
C SER A 121 9.63 -10.57 -1.43
N SER A 122 10.55 -11.53 -1.38
CA SER A 122 11.75 -11.43 -0.51
C SER A 122 12.65 -10.22 -0.80
N LYS A 123 12.50 -9.61 -1.98
CA LYS A 123 13.22 -8.40 -2.41
C LYS A 123 12.55 -7.09 -2.01
N LEU A 124 11.38 -7.13 -1.35
CA LEU A 124 10.60 -5.95 -1.02
C LEU A 124 11.39 -5.01 -0.09
N ARG A 125 11.57 -3.76 -0.54
CA ARG A 125 12.32 -2.71 0.18
C ARG A 125 11.42 -1.62 0.72
N ARG A 126 10.27 -1.40 0.06
CA ARG A 126 9.27 -0.40 0.45
C ARG A 126 7.88 -1.03 0.43
N LEU A 127 7.18 -0.92 1.54
CA LEU A 127 5.77 -1.27 1.67
C LEU A 127 5.02 -0.05 2.17
N ARG A 128 4.02 0.40 1.41
CA ARG A 128 3.10 1.46 1.80
C ARG A 128 1.66 0.95 1.73
N LEU A 129 0.96 1.07 2.86
CA LEU A 129 -0.47 0.79 3.02
C LEU A 129 -1.10 2.07 3.58
N TRP A 130 -1.80 2.83 2.74
CA TRP A 130 -2.25 4.18 3.07
C TRP A 130 -3.74 4.41 2.78
N GLY A 131 -4.57 4.69 3.78
CA GLY A 131 -6.02 4.74 3.60
C GLY A 131 -6.59 3.40 3.11
N VAL A 132 -5.96 2.27 3.49
CA VAL A 132 -6.47 0.93 3.15
C VAL A 132 -7.59 0.57 4.11
N VAL A 133 -8.69 0.04 3.56
CA VAL A 133 -9.84 -0.47 4.32
C VAL A 133 -9.91 -1.98 4.13
N PHE A 134 -9.94 -2.72 5.25
CA PHE A 134 -10.10 -4.17 5.23
C PHE A 134 -11.59 -4.53 5.24
N ASP A 135 -11.97 -5.50 4.41
CA ASP A 135 -13.36 -5.93 4.21
C ASP A 135 -13.96 -6.62 5.46
N ASP A 136 -13.10 -7.21 6.31
CA ASP A 136 -13.51 -7.81 7.59
C ASP A 136 -13.15 -6.88 8.75
N GLU A 137 -14.12 -6.66 9.63
CA GLU A 137 -14.06 -5.73 10.75
C GLU A 137 -12.99 -6.13 11.80
N ASP A 138 -12.59 -7.41 11.83
CA ASP A 138 -11.59 -7.97 12.73
C ASP A 138 -10.20 -8.12 12.07
N GLU A 139 -10.05 -7.81 10.77
CA GLU A 139 -8.77 -7.92 10.08
C GLU A 139 -7.76 -6.85 10.54
N VAL A 140 -6.55 -7.31 10.84
CA VAL A 140 -5.42 -6.47 11.23
C VAL A 140 -4.20 -6.82 10.40
N VAL A 141 -3.37 -5.81 10.13
CA VAL A 141 -2.08 -6.02 9.45
C VAL A 141 -1.17 -6.84 10.37
N ASP A 142 -0.83 -8.06 9.93
CA ASP A 142 0.09 -8.94 10.63
C ASP A 142 1.55 -8.51 10.39
N LEU A 143 2.04 -7.64 11.27
CA LEU A 143 3.40 -7.13 11.23
C LEU A 143 4.47 -8.20 11.52
N GLU A 144 4.11 -9.28 12.23
CA GLU A 144 5.02 -10.39 12.48
C GLU A 144 5.30 -11.12 11.17
N THR A 145 4.26 -11.45 10.41
CA THR A 145 4.43 -12.09 9.10
C THR A 145 5.13 -11.15 8.09
N ILE A 146 4.83 -9.85 8.09
CA ILE A 146 5.57 -8.85 7.29
C ILE A 146 7.07 -8.90 7.59
N SER A 147 7.45 -8.99 8.87
CA SER A 147 8.87 -9.02 9.27
C SER A 147 9.59 -10.27 8.76
N VAL A 148 8.89 -11.39 8.63
CA VAL A 148 9.44 -12.67 8.15
C VAL A 148 9.49 -12.71 6.62
N CYS A 149 8.43 -12.27 5.95
CA CYS A 149 8.31 -12.32 4.49
C CYS A 149 9.23 -11.30 3.79
N PHE A 150 9.51 -10.15 4.41
CA PHE A 150 10.22 -9.04 3.77
C PHE A 150 11.54 -8.71 4.49
N PRO A 151 12.55 -9.60 4.41
CA PRO A 151 13.81 -9.41 5.13
C PRO A 151 14.59 -8.17 4.66
N LEU A 152 14.31 -7.62 3.46
CA LEU A 152 14.97 -6.43 2.94
C LEU A 152 14.15 -5.13 3.15
N LEU A 153 13.05 -5.19 3.89
CA LEU A 153 12.16 -4.06 4.09
C LEU A 153 12.89 -2.94 4.84
N SER A 154 13.00 -1.78 4.18
CA SER A 154 13.76 -0.62 4.67
C SER A 154 12.89 0.60 4.91
N HIS A 155 11.74 0.66 4.25
CA HIS A 155 10.77 1.74 4.36
C HIS A 155 9.38 1.13 4.53
N LEU A 156 8.73 1.44 5.66
CA LEU A 156 7.36 1.04 5.96
C LEU A 156 6.49 2.29 6.17
N SER A 157 5.40 2.41 5.41
CA SER A 157 4.41 3.47 5.55
C SER A 157 3.04 2.85 5.86
N LEU A 158 2.42 3.26 6.97
CA LEU A 158 1.15 2.72 7.43
C LEU A 158 0.19 3.85 7.83
N CYS A 159 -0.96 3.91 7.18
CA CYS A 159 -2.11 4.73 7.58
C CYS A 159 -3.36 3.92 7.27
N TYR A 160 -4.06 3.46 8.29
CA TYR A 160 -5.33 2.74 8.17
C TYR A 160 -6.09 2.90 9.47
N ASP A 161 -7.38 2.59 9.47
CA ASP A 161 -8.21 2.75 10.66
C ASP A 161 -7.78 1.80 11.78
N LEU A 162 -7.29 2.36 12.89
CA LEU A 162 -6.80 1.61 14.04
C LEU A 162 -7.95 1.24 14.95
N ARG A 163 -8.43 0.01 14.83
CA ARG A 163 -9.45 -0.58 15.71
C ARG A 163 -8.80 -1.14 16.98
N ASP A 164 -9.58 -1.37 18.04
CA ASP A 164 -9.08 -1.88 19.33
C ASP A 164 -8.27 -3.20 19.19
N GLY A 165 -8.65 -4.06 18.25
CA GLY A 165 -7.92 -5.29 17.92
C GLY A 165 -6.53 -5.05 17.32
N ALA A 166 -6.33 -3.95 16.60
CA ALA A 166 -5.06 -3.66 15.91
C ALA A 166 -3.89 -3.45 16.88
N LEU A 167 -4.14 -2.86 18.05
CA LEU A 167 -3.12 -2.74 19.09
C LEU A 167 -2.81 -4.08 19.77
N GLN A 168 -3.85 -4.87 20.05
CA GLN A 168 -3.68 -6.13 20.79
C GLN A 168 -3.02 -7.18 19.91
N TYR A 169 -3.51 -7.41 18.69
CA TYR A 169 -2.99 -8.46 17.81
C TYR A 169 -1.78 -8.00 16.99
N GLY A 170 -1.77 -6.74 16.52
CA GLY A 170 -0.67 -6.22 15.68
C GLY A 170 0.66 -6.02 16.39
N LEU A 171 0.68 -5.93 17.74
CA LEU A 171 1.89 -5.68 18.54
C LEU A 171 2.23 -6.80 19.54
N GLN A 172 1.40 -7.85 19.64
CA GLN A 172 1.61 -8.99 20.54
C GLN A 172 2.83 -9.86 20.16
N GLY A 173 3.14 -9.97 18.87
CA GLY A 173 4.24 -10.79 18.36
C GLY A 173 5.62 -10.32 18.86
N LEU A 174 6.60 -11.21 18.91
CA LEU A 174 7.98 -10.89 19.32
C LEU A 174 8.87 -10.46 18.14
N PHE A 175 8.29 -9.90 17.09
CA PHE A 175 9.00 -9.55 15.88
C PHE A 175 9.97 -8.36 16.05
N GLN A 176 10.90 -8.25 15.11
CA GLN A 176 11.83 -7.12 14.96
C GLN A 176 11.88 -6.73 13.48
N LEU A 177 11.69 -5.45 13.20
CA LEU A 177 11.82 -4.81 11.89
C LEU A 177 13.21 -4.18 11.80
N GLU A 178 14.25 -5.01 11.90
CA GLU A 178 15.65 -4.54 12.03
C GLU A 178 16.13 -3.72 10.83
N ASN A 179 15.63 -4.00 9.62
CA ASN A 179 16.06 -3.31 8.41
C ASN A 179 15.29 -2.01 8.14
N VAL A 180 14.20 -1.75 8.87
CA VAL A 180 13.37 -0.55 8.69
C VAL A 180 14.11 0.67 9.23
N VAL A 181 14.51 1.55 8.31
CA VAL A 181 15.22 2.80 8.60
C VAL A 181 14.33 4.03 8.46
N VAL A 182 13.24 3.93 7.70
CA VAL A 182 12.20 4.95 7.58
C VAL A 182 10.84 4.35 7.93
N LEU A 183 10.13 5.00 8.85
CA LEU A 183 8.77 4.65 9.26
C LEU A 183 7.88 5.87 9.06
N GLU A 184 6.77 5.70 8.34
CA GLU A 184 5.76 6.72 8.16
C GLU A 184 4.45 6.21 8.74
N LEU A 185 3.85 6.98 9.65
CA LEU A 185 2.62 6.59 10.35
C LEU A 185 1.58 7.69 10.16
N GLY A 186 0.38 7.33 9.73
CA GLY A 186 -0.72 8.26 9.55
C GLY A 186 -1.98 7.83 10.29
N TRP A 187 -2.87 8.80 10.54
CA TRP A 187 -4.26 8.56 10.92
C TRP A 187 -5.22 9.27 9.96
N THR A 188 -6.39 8.68 9.75
CA THR A 188 -7.56 9.34 9.15
C THR A 188 -8.42 10.00 10.23
N VAL A 189 -8.62 9.30 11.35
CA VAL A 189 -9.29 9.80 12.57
C VAL A 189 -8.37 9.58 13.76
N ILE A 190 -8.08 10.64 14.52
CA ILE A 190 -7.20 10.53 15.68
C ILE A 190 -7.91 9.78 16.82
N SER A 191 -7.19 8.86 17.47
CA SER A 191 -7.66 8.12 18.64
C SER A 191 -6.56 8.01 19.70
N ASP A 192 -6.94 7.69 20.93
CA ASP A 192 -5.99 7.44 22.03
C ASP A 192 -5.05 6.25 21.74
N LEU A 193 -5.43 5.37 20.80
CA LEU A 193 -4.67 4.18 20.41
C LEU A 193 -3.43 4.53 19.58
N PHE A 194 -3.48 5.60 18.78
CA PHE A 194 -2.42 5.95 17.84
C PHE A 194 -1.08 6.20 18.55
N SER A 195 -1.08 6.87 19.71
CA SER A 195 0.13 7.09 20.52
C SER A 195 0.80 5.78 20.95
N GLN A 196 -0.01 4.80 21.35
CA GLN A 196 0.47 3.49 21.80
C GLN A 196 1.02 2.69 20.62
N TRP A 197 0.36 2.79 19.46
CA TRP A 197 0.80 2.14 18.23
C TRP A 197 2.17 2.65 17.77
N VAL A 198 2.35 3.98 17.72
CA VAL A 198 3.64 4.62 17.42
C VAL A 198 4.73 4.13 18.38
N ALA A 199 4.44 4.12 19.69
CA ALA A 199 5.38 3.65 20.70
C ALA A 199 5.75 2.17 20.54
N GLY A 200 4.77 1.33 20.18
CA GLY A 200 4.95 -0.09 19.92
C GLY A 200 5.86 -0.32 18.72
N LEU A 201 5.57 0.32 17.59
CA LEU A 201 6.38 0.21 16.37
C LEU A 201 7.81 0.72 16.57
N LEU A 202 8.00 1.84 17.27
CA LEU A 202 9.33 2.35 17.61
C LEU A 202 10.18 1.35 18.41
N GLN A 203 9.57 0.51 19.25
CA GLN A 203 10.29 -0.54 19.99
C GLN A 203 10.69 -1.72 19.10
N ARG A 204 10.03 -1.89 17.95
CA ARG A 204 10.24 -2.97 16.99
C ARG A 204 11.17 -2.58 15.86
N CYS A 205 11.51 -1.30 15.69
CA CYS A 205 12.42 -0.80 14.66
C CYS A 205 13.74 -0.30 15.30
N PRO A 206 14.66 -1.19 15.71
CA PRO A 206 15.86 -0.81 16.47
C PRO A 206 16.84 0.08 15.68
N ASN A 207 16.81 0.02 14.35
CA ASN A 207 17.70 0.79 13.46
C ASN A 207 17.00 1.99 12.79
N LEU A 208 15.84 2.40 13.31
CA LEU A 208 15.08 3.51 12.75
C LEU A 208 15.90 4.80 12.76
N ARG A 209 15.88 5.53 11.65
CA ARG A 209 16.55 6.83 11.51
C ARG A 209 15.57 7.97 11.31
N LYS A 210 14.42 7.70 10.69
CA LYS A 210 13.40 8.69 10.38
C LYS A 210 12.00 8.17 10.71
N LEU A 211 11.25 8.96 11.47
CA LEU A 211 9.82 8.79 11.70
C LEU A 211 9.09 9.99 11.10
N VAL A 212 8.12 9.76 10.22
CA VAL A 212 7.19 10.80 9.75
C VAL A 212 5.81 10.49 10.28
N ILE A 213 5.18 11.47 10.92
CA ILE A 213 3.82 11.37 11.41
C ILE A 213 2.92 12.22 10.54
N TYR A 214 1.99 11.58 9.84
CA TYR A 214 0.97 12.25 9.07
C TYR A 214 -0.32 12.34 9.90
N GLY A 215 -1.02 13.46 9.78
CA GLY A 215 -2.32 13.60 10.43
C GLY A 215 -3.22 14.54 9.66
N VAL A 216 -4.50 14.17 9.58
CA VAL A 216 -5.54 15.09 9.11
C VAL A 216 -6.04 15.88 10.31
N VAL A 217 -6.11 17.20 10.16
CA VAL A 217 -6.52 18.13 11.21
C VAL A 217 -7.67 18.97 10.68
N SER A 218 -8.90 18.59 11.03
CA SER A 218 -10.12 19.30 10.62
C SER A 218 -10.10 20.78 11.03
N GLU A 219 -10.69 21.64 10.19
CA GLU A 219 -10.85 23.08 10.47
C GLU A 219 -11.77 23.34 11.68
N ALA A 220 -12.84 22.53 11.80
CA ALA A 220 -13.76 22.56 12.92
C ALA A 220 -13.41 21.45 13.91
N LYS A 221 -12.77 21.80 15.02
CA LYS A 221 -12.40 20.85 16.08
C LYS A 221 -13.41 20.84 17.20
N THR A 222 -13.84 19.64 17.56
CA THR A 222 -14.49 19.40 18.84
C THR A 222 -13.48 19.56 19.99
N HIS A 223 -14.00 19.75 21.20
CA HIS A 223 -13.15 19.79 22.40
C HIS A 223 -12.39 18.45 22.60
N GLU A 224 -13.04 17.34 22.24
CA GLU A 224 -12.49 15.99 22.35
C GLU A 224 -11.29 15.79 21.41
N GLU A 225 -11.40 16.17 20.12
CA GLU A 225 -10.28 16.10 19.19
C GLU A 225 -9.10 16.96 19.63
N CYS A 226 -9.36 18.16 20.17
CA CYS A 226 -8.32 19.01 20.74
C CYS A 226 -7.59 18.31 21.89
N GLN A 227 -8.33 17.60 22.76
CA GLN A 227 -7.75 16.87 23.88
C GLN A 227 -6.93 15.65 23.42
N LEU A 228 -7.43 14.90 22.42
CA LEU A 228 -6.70 13.78 21.81
C LEU A 228 -5.38 14.25 21.19
N LEU A 229 -5.40 15.36 20.44
CA LEU A 229 -4.19 15.95 19.85
C LEU A 229 -3.20 16.40 20.93
N ALA A 230 -3.67 16.99 22.04
CA ALA A 230 -2.83 17.40 23.16
C ALA A 230 -2.18 16.19 23.85
N ASN A 231 -2.95 15.12 24.07
CA ASN A 231 -2.47 13.86 24.65
C ASN A 231 -1.42 13.20 23.75
N PHE A 232 -1.71 13.14 22.45
CA PHE A 232 -0.78 12.61 21.44
C PHE A 232 0.52 13.41 21.42
N THR A 233 0.44 14.74 21.34
CA THR A 233 1.61 15.63 21.33
C THR A 233 2.48 15.41 22.57
N SER A 234 1.87 15.36 23.76
CA SER A 234 2.59 15.09 25.01
C SER A 234 3.29 13.71 25.00
N SER A 235 2.61 12.69 24.47
CA SER A 235 3.13 11.32 24.35
C SER A 235 4.30 11.24 23.38
N VAL A 236 4.18 11.84 22.19
CA VAL A 236 5.24 11.85 21.18
C VAL A 236 6.45 12.65 21.66
N VAL A 237 6.28 13.78 22.35
CA VAL A 237 7.41 14.51 22.94
C VAL A 237 8.19 13.64 23.94
N ARG A 238 7.51 12.80 24.73
CA ARG A 238 8.19 11.83 25.61
C ARG A 238 8.92 10.75 24.81
N LEU A 239 8.34 10.25 23.72
CA LEU A 239 8.99 9.29 22.84
C LEU A 239 10.22 9.87 22.17
N MET A 240 10.14 11.09 21.63
CA MET A 240 11.28 11.79 21.00
C MET A 240 12.48 11.92 21.95
N ARG A 241 12.23 12.18 23.25
CA ARG A 241 13.30 12.22 24.27
C ARG A 241 13.96 10.86 24.49
N LYS A 242 13.23 9.76 24.30
CA LYS A 242 13.77 8.39 24.39
C LYS A 242 14.54 7.99 23.12
N TYR A 243 14.05 8.43 21.95
CA TYR A 243 14.60 8.09 20.64
C TYR A 243 15.32 9.28 19.99
N MET A 244 16.29 9.88 20.69
CA MET A 244 16.99 11.10 20.24
C MET A 244 17.79 10.93 18.93
N HIS A 245 18.04 9.69 18.51
CA HIS A 245 18.74 9.36 17.26
C HIS A 245 17.80 9.28 16.05
N VAL A 246 16.49 9.32 16.27
CA VAL A 246 15.47 9.28 15.22
C VAL A 246 15.08 10.72 14.87
N GLU A 247 15.21 11.08 13.60
CA GLU A 247 14.63 12.29 13.05
C GLU A 247 13.11 12.14 13.01
N VAL A 248 12.38 13.03 13.72
CA VAL A 248 10.91 13.02 13.74
C VAL A 248 10.38 14.22 12.97
N GLN A 249 9.54 13.95 11.97
CA GLN A 249 8.85 14.94 11.15
C GLN A 249 7.34 14.80 11.32
N PHE A 250 6.62 15.92 11.22
CA PHE A 250 5.16 15.95 11.28
C PHE A 250 4.65 16.62 10.02
N GLU A 251 3.72 15.97 9.34
CA GLU A 251 3.08 16.44 8.11
C GLU A 251 1.56 16.47 8.38
N TYR A 252 1.00 17.66 8.50
CA TYR A 252 -0.43 17.84 8.78
C TYR A 252 -1.13 18.41 7.56
N GLU A 253 -2.25 17.78 7.19
CA GLU A 253 -3.20 18.26 6.18
C GLU A 253 -4.44 18.89 6.86
#